data_AF-A0A818CFX3-F1
#
_entry.id   AF-A0A818CFX3-F1
#
_cell.length_a   1.000
_cell.length_b   1.000
_cell.length_c   1.000
_cell.angle_alpha   90.00
_cell.angle_beta   90.00
_cell.angle_gamma   90.00
#
_symmetry.space_group_name_H-M   'P 1'
#
loop_
_entity.id
_entity.type
_entity.pdbx_description
1 polymer ?
#
loop_
_entity_poly.entity_id
_entity_poly.type
_entity_poly.pdbx_seq_one_letter_code
_entity_poly.pdbx_strand_id
1 'polypeptide(L)'
;MLHSTLIFIFVFVVFVGGFAQQSQSNVQNSNKDRNDKLVYRHVRQVRSSQSEVQQSDKNAISSVKSSPSEKLSKSETASALLANSIECEADIQKYCVKGGPKLIPNLKVLRCIDDLDQAANLISKDCQHRIYKLKYNMVHDVRFDDEALKLCAKDIKLLTDCNEYTDERGSGRLISCLYDRLPNITDPSCRHYINQLESFLFTDWRLSEHFATACFQDITNLKCGRLDDDNETIPHNQGAVISCLSKKHDKLSTNCLKQIFRLHEMQSDDYHLDRALYSACREDRERFCSQVTSGNGRVYRCLYENKLNSMMSTTCRKEVHRRQKVVASNALLDLPLIRGKQFKF
;
A
#
# COMPACT_ATOMS: atom_id res chain seq x y z
N MET A 1 -37.35 24.83 -58.86
CA MET A 1 -37.62 23.50 -58.27
C MET A 1 -36.43 22.83 -57.57
N LEU A 2 -35.19 23.38 -57.60
CA LEU A 2 -34.05 22.78 -56.87
C LEU A 2 -33.93 23.17 -55.38
N HIS A 3 -34.65 24.19 -54.89
CA HIS A 3 -34.48 24.69 -53.52
C HIS A 3 -35.30 23.92 -52.45
N SER A 4 -36.35 23.20 -52.86
CA SER A 4 -37.22 22.46 -51.92
C SER A 4 -36.71 21.06 -51.60
N THR A 5 -35.90 20.44 -52.47
CA THR A 5 -35.38 19.08 -52.29
C THR A 5 -34.21 19.03 -51.30
N LEU A 6 -33.41 20.10 -51.20
CA LEU A 6 -32.27 20.19 -50.25
C LEU A 6 -32.71 20.35 -48.79
N ILE A 7 -33.86 21.00 -48.54
CA ILE A 7 -34.39 21.19 -47.19
C ILE A 7 -34.93 19.86 -46.62
N PHE A 8 -35.56 19.03 -47.46
CA PHE A 8 -36.06 17.72 -47.04
C PHE A 8 -34.94 16.73 -46.68
N ILE A 9 -33.80 16.77 -47.37
CA ILE A 9 -32.64 15.91 -47.06
C ILE A 9 -31.99 16.32 -45.73
N PHE A 10 -31.89 17.63 -45.45
CA PHE A 10 -31.32 18.13 -44.20
C PHE A 10 -32.18 17.78 -42.96
N VAL A 11 -33.51 17.87 -43.09
CA VAL A 11 -34.42 17.49 -41.99
C VAL A 11 -34.39 15.99 -41.72
N PHE A 12 -34.24 15.14 -42.74
CA PHE A 12 -34.16 13.69 -42.58
C PHE A 12 -32.84 13.23 -41.91
N VAL A 13 -31.71 13.87 -42.24
CA VAL A 13 -30.40 13.53 -41.62
C VAL A 13 -30.35 13.93 -40.14
N VAL A 14 -30.97 15.05 -39.75
CA VAL A 14 -31.06 15.47 -38.34
C VAL A 14 -31.99 14.54 -37.53
N PHE A 15 -33.10 14.09 -38.12
CA PHE A 15 -34.04 13.18 -37.44
C PHE A 15 -33.47 11.78 -37.24
N VAL A 16 -32.75 11.22 -38.21
CA VAL A 16 -32.14 9.88 -38.09
C VAL A 16 -30.91 9.91 -37.15
N GLY A 17 -30.15 11.01 -37.12
CA GLY A 17 -29.02 11.20 -36.20
C GLY A 17 -29.42 11.28 -34.72
N GLY A 18 -30.58 11.88 -34.40
CA GLY A 18 -31.08 12.02 -33.03
C GLY A 18 -31.49 10.70 -32.36
N PHE A 19 -32.04 9.73 -33.13
CA PHE A 19 -32.47 8.44 -32.58
C PHE A 19 -31.30 7.50 -32.22
N ALA A 20 -30.16 7.61 -32.90
CA ALA A 20 -28.98 6.78 -32.61
C ALA A 20 -28.34 7.13 -31.26
N GLN A 21 -28.28 8.42 -30.90
CA GLN A 21 -27.69 8.89 -29.64
C GLN A 21 -28.54 8.56 -28.40
N GLN A 22 -29.87 8.48 -28.55
CA GLN A 22 -30.78 8.21 -27.43
C GLN A 22 -30.83 6.72 -27.01
N SER A 23 -30.48 5.81 -27.93
CA SER A 23 -30.43 4.37 -27.64
C SER A 23 -29.21 3.96 -26.80
N GLN A 24 -28.04 4.59 -27.02
CA GLN A 24 -26.82 4.31 -26.27
C GLN A 24 -26.86 4.83 -24.83
N SER A 25 -27.51 5.97 -24.58
CA SER A 25 -27.71 6.53 -23.24
C SER A 25 -28.68 5.69 -22.38
N ASN A 26 -29.71 5.09 -22.99
CA ASN A 26 -30.68 4.26 -22.27
C ASN A 26 -30.12 2.88 -21.85
N VAL A 27 -29.20 2.30 -22.65
CA VAL A 27 -28.53 1.04 -22.29
C VAL A 27 -27.50 1.23 -21.17
N GLN A 28 -26.80 2.37 -21.13
CA GLN A 28 -25.86 2.71 -20.05
C GLN A 28 -26.57 3.02 -18.72
N ASN A 29 -27.72 3.70 -18.74
CA ASN A 29 -28.51 3.96 -17.53
C ASN A 29 -29.13 2.68 -16.94
N SER A 30 -29.60 1.75 -17.79
CA SER A 30 -30.17 0.47 -17.33
C SER A 30 -29.14 -0.47 -16.68
N ASN A 31 -27.90 -0.48 -17.17
CA ASN A 31 -26.80 -1.25 -16.56
C ASN A 31 -26.29 -0.62 -15.25
N LYS A 32 -26.36 0.71 -15.12
CA LYS A 32 -26.07 1.44 -13.87
C LYS A 32 -27.08 1.10 -12.77
N ASP A 33 -28.38 1.15 -13.09
CA ASP A 33 -29.46 0.81 -12.15
C ASP A 33 -29.47 -0.66 -11.70
N ARG A 34 -29.05 -1.60 -12.56
CA ARG A 34 -28.89 -3.02 -12.17
C ARG A 34 -27.73 -3.23 -11.20
N ASN A 35 -26.60 -2.57 -11.43
CA ASN A 35 -25.43 -2.66 -10.56
C ASN A 35 -25.67 -1.98 -9.21
N ASP A 36 -26.36 -0.84 -9.18
CA ASP A 36 -26.73 -0.14 -7.95
C ASP A 36 -27.69 -0.96 -7.06
N LYS A 37 -28.62 -1.73 -7.66
CA LYS A 37 -29.51 -2.65 -6.92
C LYS A 37 -28.80 -3.90 -6.37
N LEU A 38 -27.74 -4.37 -7.04
CA LEU A 38 -26.92 -5.50 -6.55
C LEU A 38 -26.06 -5.06 -5.36
N VAL A 39 -25.49 -3.86 -5.43
CA VAL A 39 -24.65 -3.24 -4.38
C VAL A 39 -25.45 -2.94 -3.12
N TYR A 40 -26.67 -2.41 -3.24
CA TYR A 40 -27.53 -2.14 -2.08
C TYR A 40 -27.93 -3.41 -1.30
N ARG A 41 -28.06 -4.57 -1.98
CA ARG A 41 -28.30 -5.86 -1.30
C ARG A 41 -27.09 -6.35 -0.51
N HIS A 42 -25.88 -6.19 -1.05
CA HIS A 42 -24.65 -6.57 -0.35
C HIS A 42 -24.35 -5.67 0.85
N VAL A 43 -24.54 -4.36 0.73
CA VAL A 43 -24.37 -3.42 1.86
C VAL A 43 -25.37 -3.70 2.99
N ARG A 44 -26.60 -4.13 2.68
CA ARG A 44 -27.60 -4.51 3.69
C ARG A 44 -27.21 -5.80 4.44
N GLN A 45 -26.57 -6.77 3.78
CA GLN A 45 -26.05 -8.00 4.40
C GLN A 45 -24.80 -7.76 5.27
N VAL A 46 -23.95 -6.78 4.91
CA VAL A 46 -22.79 -6.39 5.73
C VAL A 46 -23.22 -5.59 6.96
N ARG A 47 -24.29 -4.80 6.86
CA ARG A 47 -24.84 -4.01 7.99
C ARG A 47 -25.56 -4.88 9.03
N SER A 48 -26.13 -6.01 8.64
CA SER A 48 -26.70 -7.00 9.58
C SER A 48 -25.64 -7.83 10.29
N SER A 49 -24.43 -7.95 9.73
CA SER A 49 -23.31 -8.68 10.37
C SER A 49 -22.47 -7.80 11.31
N GLN A 50 -22.69 -6.49 11.36
CA GLN A 50 -22.07 -5.57 12.33
C GLN A 50 -22.80 -5.51 13.69
N SER A 51 -23.98 -6.13 13.82
CA SER A 51 -24.73 -6.22 15.09
C SER A 51 -24.48 -7.53 15.87
N GLU A 52 -23.70 -8.46 15.33
CA GLU A 52 -23.34 -9.73 16.00
C GLU A 52 -21.89 -9.78 16.52
N VAL A 53 -21.07 -8.73 16.31
CA VAL A 53 -19.63 -8.72 16.65
C VAL A 53 -19.33 -8.29 18.11
N GLN A 54 -20.32 -8.34 19.00
CA GLN A 54 -20.09 -8.10 20.45
C GLN A 54 -20.20 -9.35 21.34
N GLN A 55 -20.30 -10.57 20.79
CA GLN A 55 -20.49 -11.76 21.63
C GLN A 55 -19.72 -13.04 21.24
N SER A 56 -18.63 -12.98 20.45
CA SER A 56 -17.90 -14.22 20.05
C SER A 56 -16.44 -14.36 20.47
N ASP A 57 -15.84 -13.43 21.21
CA ASP A 57 -14.42 -13.51 21.61
C ASP A 57 -14.17 -14.31 22.90
N LYS A 58 -14.82 -15.47 23.09
CA LYS A 58 -14.53 -16.35 24.23
C LYS A 58 -14.37 -17.86 23.96
N ASN A 59 -14.52 -18.36 22.73
CA ASN A 59 -14.35 -19.80 22.48
C ASN A 59 -13.59 -20.09 21.18
N ALA A 60 -12.26 -20.05 21.24
CA ALA A 60 -11.39 -20.78 20.32
C ALA A 60 -9.99 -21.01 20.95
N ILE A 61 -9.98 -21.67 22.12
CA ILE A 61 -8.78 -22.37 22.62
C ILE A 61 -9.10 -23.86 22.53
N SER A 62 -8.57 -24.54 21.53
CA SER A 62 -7.96 -25.86 21.67
C SER A 62 -7.56 -26.41 20.29
N SER A 63 -6.49 -27.21 20.31
CA SER A 63 -6.05 -28.13 19.25
C SER A 63 -4.99 -27.61 18.27
N VAL A 64 -3.81 -27.26 18.77
CA VAL A 64 -2.56 -27.60 18.06
C VAL A 64 -1.71 -28.46 18.99
N LYS A 65 -1.59 -29.74 18.65
CA LYS A 65 -0.75 -30.72 19.36
C LYS A 65 0.72 -30.43 19.10
N SER A 66 1.49 -30.43 20.17
CA SER A 66 2.94 -30.39 20.25
C SER A 66 3.63 -31.65 19.72
N SER A 67 4.77 -31.50 19.03
CA SER A 67 6.05 -32.22 19.19
C SER A 67 6.91 -32.14 17.90
N PRO A 68 8.24 -32.40 17.94
CA PRO A 68 9.24 -32.08 18.97
C PRO A 68 10.41 -31.25 18.40
N SER A 69 11.25 -30.70 19.28
CA SER A 69 12.50 -29.99 18.96
C SER A 69 13.34 -30.71 17.90
N GLU A 70 13.59 -30.03 16.78
CA GLU A 70 14.58 -30.45 15.81
C GLU A 70 15.80 -29.53 15.84
N LYS A 71 16.97 -30.17 15.96
CA LYS A 71 18.28 -29.58 16.19
C LYS A 71 18.69 -28.69 15.02
N LEU A 72 19.24 -27.53 15.37
CA LEU A 72 19.98 -26.66 14.45
C LEU A 72 21.24 -27.39 13.96
N SER A 73 21.22 -27.91 12.74
CA SER A 73 22.46 -28.18 11.99
C SER A 73 22.28 -28.20 10.48
N LYS A 74 23.03 -27.30 9.83
CA LYS A 74 23.62 -27.38 8.48
C LYS A 74 22.68 -27.39 7.26
N SER A 75 23.01 -26.48 6.34
CA SER A 75 22.49 -26.32 4.97
C SER A 75 21.28 -25.39 4.81
N GLU A 76 21.50 -24.08 4.97
CA GLU A 76 20.82 -23.13 4.09
C GLU A 76 21.26 -23.47 2.67
N THR A 77 20.41 -24.17 1.92
CA THR A 77 20.63 -24.50 0.51
C THR A 77 20.97 -23.24 -0.26
N ALA A 78 21.94 -23.30 -1.19
CA ALA A 78 22.39 -22.15 -1.98
C ALA A 78 21.23 -21.35 -2.64
N SER A 79 20.07 -21.97 -2.90
CA SER A 79 18.82 -21.34 -3.38
C SER A 79 18.13 -20.38 -2.40
N ALA A 80 18.51 -20.38 -1.12
CA ALA A 80 18.00 -19.49 -0.09
C ALA A 80 18.66 -18.09 -0.13
N LEU A 81 19.86 -18.00 -0.72
CA LEU A 81 20.58 -16.74 -0.89
C LEU A 81 19.99 -15.96 -2.07
N LEU A 82 19.77 -14.65 -1.88
CA LEU A 82 19.32 -13.75 -2.95
C LEU A 82 20.28 -13.79 -4.14
N ALA A 83 21.60 -13.77 -3.86
CA ALA A 83 22.66 -13.75 -4.87
C ALA A 83 22.67 -14.98 -5.81
N ASN A 84 21.99 -16.06 -5.42
CA ASN A 84 21.92 -17.33 -6.12
C ASN A 84 20.49 -17.72 -6.51
N SER A 85 19.52 -16.83 -6.25
CA SER A 85 18.13 -17.05 -6.62
C SER A 85 17.90 -16.66 -8.07
N ILE A 86 17.09 -17.45 -8.79
CA ILE A 86 16.77 -17.22 -10.21
C ILE A 86 16.21 -15.81 -10.43
N GLU A 87 15.45 -15.31 -9.46
CA GLU A 87 14.81 -14.00 -9.53
C GLU A 87 15.80 -12.84 -9.40
N CYS A 88 16.90 -13.00 -8.65
CA CYS A 88 17.80 -11.89 -8.27
C CYS A 88 19.25 -12.02 -8.73
N GLU A 89 19.71 -13.19 -9.17
CA GLU A 89 21.14 -13.44 -9.47
C GLU A 89 21.69 -12.39 -10.46
N ALA A 90 21.01 -12.19 -11.59
CA ALA A 90 21.47 -11.24 -12.61
C ALA A 90 21.58 -9.80 -12.09
N ASP A 91 20.58 -9.34 -11.33
CA ASP A 91 20.56 -7.99 -10.77
C ASP A 91 21.66 -7.80 -9.72
N ILE A 92 21.81 -8.77 -8.81
CA ILE A 92 22.79 -8.70 -7.71
C ILE A 92 24.21 -8.77 -8.26
N GLN A 93 24.48 -9.67 -9.22
CA GLN A 93 25.81 -9.74 -9.86
C GLN A 93 26.18 -8.42 -10.53
N LYS A 94 25.22 -7.78 -11.19
CA LYS A 94 25.42 -6.52 -11.90
C LYS A 94 25.65 -5.33 -10.96
N TYR A 95 24.81 -5.16 -9.95
CA TYR A 95 24.80 -3.93 -9.15
C TYR A 95 25.56 -4.04 -7.82
N CYS A 96 25.60 -5.24 -7.21
CA CYS A 96 26.15 -5.43 -5.86
C CYS A 96 27.44 -6.23 -5.78
N VAL A 97 27.77 -7.05 -6.78
CA VAL A 97 28.97 -7.90 -6.72
C VAL A 97 30.16 -7.30 -7.48
N LYS A 98 29.97 -6.72 -8.67
CA LYS A 98 31.01 -6.03 -9.48
C LYS A 98 32.45 -6.60 -9.33
N GLY A 99 32.62 -7.91 -9.51
CA GLY A 99 33.93 -8.60 -9.42
C GLY A 99 34.27 -9.23 -8.05
N GLY A 100 33.34 -9.19 -7.09
CA GLY A 100 33.44 -9.84 -5.78
C GLY A 100 33.02 -11.33 -5.76
N PRO A 101 32.99 -11.95 -4.57
CA PRO A 101 32.63 -13.36 -4.42
C PRO A 101 31.16 -13.63 -4.80
N LYS A 102 30.92 -14.74 -5.50
CA LYS A 102 29.56 -15.17 -5.92
C LYS A 102 28.63 -15.51 -4.75
N LEU A 103 29.20 -15.86 -3.58
CA LEU A 103 28.45 -16.22 -2.38
C LEU A 103 28.45 -15.03 -1.42
N ILE A 104 27.33 -14.31 -1.36
CA ILE A 104 27.17 -13.14 -0.50
C ILE A 104 25.95 -13.38 0.40
N PRO A 105 26.09 -13.21 1.74
CA PRO A 105 24.96 -13.30 2.66
C PRO A 105 23.87 -12.30 2.32
N ASN A 106 22.61 -12.69 2.54
CA ASN A 106 21.43 -11.86 2.27
C ASN A 106 21.53 -10.46 2.91
N LEU A 107 22.01 -10.35 4.14
CA LEU A 107 22.18 -9.06 4.83
C LEU A 107 23.11 -8.09 4.10
N LYS A 108 24.20 -8.59 3.50
CA LYS A 108 25.11 -7.74 2.71
C LYS A 108 24.50 -7.30 1.39
N VAL A 109 23.69 -8.17 0.77
CA VAL A 109 22.94 -7.83 -0.45
C VAL A 109 21.90 -6.75 -0.14
N LEU A 110 21.13 -6.90 0.94
CA LEU A 110 20.12 -5.92 1.34
C LEU A 110 20.73 -4.54 1.56
N ARG A 111 21.82 -4.46 2.34
CA ARG A 111 22.55 -3.20 2.54
C ARG A 111 23.02 -2.59 1.22
N CYS A 112 23.60 -3.39 0.31
CA CYS A 112 24.01 -2.88 -0.98
C CYS A 112 22.85 -2.27 -1.76
N ILE A 113 21.69 -2.96 -1.79
CA ILE A 113 20.52 -2.49 -2.53
C ILE A 113 19.98 -1.19 -1.91
N ASP A 114 19.95 -1.10 -0.59
CA ASP A 114 19.55 0.13 0.11
C ASP A 114 20.51 1.31 -0.18
N ASP A 115 21.78 1.04 -0.51
CA ASP A 115 22.77 2.06 -0.92
C ASP A 115 22.67 2.46 -2.42
N LEU A 116 21.85 1.78 -3.23
CA LEU A 116 21.69 2.09 -4.65
C LEU A 116 20.70 3.24 -4.85
N ASP A 117 21.15 4.32 -5.49
CA ASP A 117 20.24 5.35 -5.98
C ASP A 117 19.23 4.75 -6.97
N GLN A 118 17.95 5.06 -6.77
CA GLN A 118 16.83 4.58 -7.58
C GLN A 118 16.82 3.04 -7.73
N ALA A 119 17.07 2.30 -6.64
CA ALA A 119 17.07 0.84 -6.62
C ALA A 119 15.81 0.22 -7.26
N ALA A 120 14.64 0.84 -7.06
CA ALA A 120 13.36 0.44 -7.67
C ALA A 120 13.36 0.44 -9.21
N ASN A 121 14.22 1.24 -9.84
CA ASN A 121 14.36 1.31 -11.30
C ASN A 121 15.46 0.37 -11.82
N LEU A 122 16.44 0.03 -11.00
CA LEU A 122 17.59 -0.81 -11.38
C LEU A 122 17.32 -2.31 -11.22
N ILE A 123 16.64 -2.69 -10.14
CA ILE A 123 16.37 -4.08 -9.76
C ILE A 123 15.10 -4.57 -10.44
N SER A 124 15.11 -5.79 -10.98
CA SER A 124 13.94 -6.37 -11.65
C SER A 124 12.75 -6.57 -10.69
N LYS A 125 11.53 -6.49 -11.22
CA LYS A 125 10.31 -6.64 -10.40
C LYS A 125 10.21 -7.99 -9.68
N ASP A 126 10.74 -9.05 -10.31
CA ASP A 126 10.77 -10.38 -9.71
C ASP A 126 11.77 -10.43 -8.55
N CYS A 127 12.95 -9.82 -8.71
CA CYS A 127 13.90 -9.70 -7.61
C CYS A 127 13.35 -8.83 -6.47
N GLN A 128 12.77 -7.66 -6.79
CA GLN A 128 12.11 -6.80 -5.79
C GLN A 128 11.06 -7.57 -4.99
N HIS A 129 10.27 -8.41 -5.67
CA HIS A 129 9.27 -9.24 -4.99
C HIS A 129 9.90 -10.29 -4.08
N ARG A 130 11.00 -10.91 -4.51
CA ARG A 130 11.75 -11.87 -3.69
C ARG A 130 12.38 -11.20 -2.46
N ILE A 131 12.94 -10.01 -2.61
CA ILE A 131 13.47 -9.18 -1.53
C ILE A 131 12.37 -8.85 -0.52
N TYR A 132 11.21 -8.38 -0.99
CA TYR A 132 10.06 -8.09 -0.13
C TYR A 132 9.67 -9.31 0.72
N LYS A 133 9.57 -10.50 0.11
CA LYS A 133 9.25 -11.74 0.83
C LYS A 133 10.32 -12.11 1.86
N LEU A 134 11.60 -11.93 1.53
CA LEU A 134 12.70 -12.17 2.45
C LEU A 134 12.60 -11.21 3.64
N LYS A 135 12.48 -9.90 3.40
CA LYS A 135 12.35 -8.87 4.45
C LYS A 135 11.15 -9.19 5.37
N TYR A 136 9.99 -9.52 4.80
CA TYR A 136 8.81 -9.92 5.57
C TYR A 136 9.10 -11.13 6.48
N ASN A 137 9.64 -12.22 5.92
CA ASN A 137 9.93 -13.43 6.69
C ASN A 137 10.99 -13.20 7.77
N MET A 138 11.95 -12.31 7.53
CA MET A 138 12.96 -11.94 8.53
C MET A 138 12.33 -11.17 9.70
N VAL A 139 11.43 -10.22 9.45
CA VAL A 139 10.73 -9.47 10.52
C VAL A 139 9.86 -10.39 11.39
N HIS A 140 9.29 -11.44 10.79
CA HIS A 140 8.44 -12.42 11.48
C HIS A 140 9.22 -13.61 12.04
N ASP A 141 10.56 -13.58 11.97
CA ASP A 141 11.39 -14.62 12.54
C ASP A 141 11.55 -14.40 14.04
N VAL A 142 11.07 -15.38 14.82
CA VAL A 142 11.05 -15.36 16.28
C VAL A 142 12.42 -15.14 16.93
N ARG A 143 13.52 -15.39 16.20
CA ARG A 143 14.90 -15.16 16.67
C ARG A 143 15.20 -13.67 16.89
N PHE A 144 14.57 -12.78 16.13
CA PHE A 144 14.73 -11.35 16.34
C PHE A 144 14.02 -10.90 17.61
N ASP A 145 12.80 -11.39 17.84
CA ASP A 145 12.08 -11.13 19.09
C ASP A 145 12.82 -11.71 20.29
N ASP A 146 13.39 -12.92 20.19
CA ASP A 146 14.19 -13.51 21.27
C ASP A 146 15.39 -12.65 21.65
N GLU A 147 16.07 -12.11 20.64
CA GLU A 147 17.24 -11.27 20.88
C GLU A 147 16.82 -9.89 21.42
N ALA A 148 15.71 -9.32 20.94
CA ALA A 148 15.12 -8.10 21.50
C ALA A 148 14.69 -8.31 22.96
N LEU A 149 14.04 -9.41 23.30
CA LEU A 149 13.62 -9.71 24.67
C LEU A 149 14.80 -9.83 25.64
N LYS A 150 15.98 -10.23 25.15
CA LYS A 150 17.22 -10.24 25.95
C LYS A 150 17.85 -8.87 26.06
N LEU A 151 18.11 -8.21 24.91
CA LEU A 151 18.88 -6.96 24.86
C LEU A 151 18.07 -5.74 25.30
N CYS A 152 16.75 -5.75 25.09
CA CYS A 152 15.83 -4.65 25.38
C CYS A 152 14.98 -4.88 26.64
N ALA A 153 15.28 -5.90 27.45
CA ALA A 153 14.46 -6.28 28.62
C ALA A 153 14.15 -5.12 29.57
N LYS A 154 15.12 -4.21 29.76
CA LYS A 154 14.96 -3.02 30.61
C LYS A 154 14.01 -2.01 29.98
N ASP A 155 14.20 -1.68 28.70
CA ASP A 155 13.39 -0.68 28.02
C ASP A 155 11.97 -1.16 27.75
N ILE A 156 11.77 -2.46 27.46
CA ILE A 156 10.42 -3.05 27.31
C ILE A 156 9.59 -2.88 28.59
N LYS A 157 10.20 -2.98 29.77
CA LYS A 157 9.51 -2.73 31.05
C LYS A 157 9.09 -1.26 31.23
N LEU A 158 9.83 -0.34 30.64
CA LEU A 158 9.54 1.11 30.69
C LEU A 158 8.53 1.52 29.61
N LEU A 159 8.59 0.88 28.45
CA LEU A 159 7.73 1.09 27.29
C LEU A 159 6.56 0.10 27.34
N THR A 160 5.60 0.38 28.22
CA THR A 160 4.48 -0.54 28.50
C THR A 160 3.63 -0.87 27.27
N ASP A 161 3.57 0.03 26.29
CA ASP A 161 2.91 -0.16 24.99
C ASP A 161 3.62 -1.20 24.11
N CYS A 162 4.93 -1.38 24.27
CA CYS A 162 5.68 -2.44 23.59
C CYS A 162 5.63 -3.78 24.33
N ASN A 163 5.42 -3.75 25.65
CA ASN A 163 5.33 -4.96 26.46
C ASN A 163 4.12 -5.84 26.10
N GLU A 164 3.05 -5.27 25.54
CA GLU A 164 1.89 -6.02 25.06
C GLU A 164 2.25 -7.05 23.97
N TYR A 165 3.34 -6.82 23.23
CA TYR A 165 3.75 -7.67 22.12
C TYR A 165 4.76 -8.76 22.50
N THR A 166 5.17 -8.88 23.77
CA THR A 166 6.17 -9.88 24.18
C THR A 166 5.65 -11.31 24.07
N ASP A 167 4.33 -11.48 24.16
CA ASP A 167 3.65 -12.78 24.01
C ASP A 167 3.30 -13.08 22.54
N GLU A 168 3.40 -12.10 21.65
CA GLU A 168 3.10 -12.19 20.21
C GLU A 168 4.37 -12.41 19.37
N ARG A 169 5.24 -13.33 19.80
CA ARG A 169 6.51 -13.59 19.11
C ARG A 169 6.30 -14.05 17.65
N GLY A 170 7.12 -13.53 16.75
CA GLY A 170 7.05 -13.73 15.31
C GLY A 170 6.03 -12.84 14.61
N SER A 171 5.33 -11.94 15.33
CA SER A 171 4.40 -10.97 14.72
C SER A 171 5.09 -9.79 14.06
N GLY A 172 6.36 -9.52 14.41
CA GLY A 172 7.06 -8.29 14.04
C GLY A 172 6.64 -7.05 14.84
N ARG A 173 5.60 -7.13 15.68
CA ARG A 173 5.06 -5.97 16.42
C ARG A 173 5.99 -5.46 17.49
N LEU A 174 6.65 -6.36 18.23
CA LEU A 174 7.59 -5.99 19.29
C LEU A 174 8.72 -5.12 18.72
N ILE A 175 9.35 -5.61 17.66
CA ILE A 175 10.44 -4.93 16.98
C ILE A 175 9.96 -3.60 16.37
N SER A 176 8.76 -3.57 15.79
CA SER A 176 8.17 -2.36 15.22
C SER A 176 7.95 -1.30 16.30
N CYS A 177 7.42 -1.71 17.45
CA CYS A 177 7.18 -0.82 18.57
C CYS A 177 8.48 -0.26 19.14
N LEU A 178 9.49 -1.11 19.35
CA LEU A 178 10.81 -0.68 19.83
C LEU A 178 11.47 0.32 18.88
N TYR A 179 11.34 0.09 17.57
CA TYR A 179 11.79 1.04 16.55
C TYR A 179 11.06 2.38 16.62
N ASP A 180 9.73 2.39 16.71
CA ASP A 180 8.94 3.63 16.83
C ASP A 180 9.25 4.41 18.13
N ARG A 181 9.75 3.72 19.15
CA ARG A 181 10.18 4.29 20.44
C ARG A 181 11.70 4.42 20.55
N LEU A 182 12.43 4.31 19.44
CA LEU A 182 13.89 4.41 19.42
C LEU A 182 14.43 5.64 20.16
N PRO A 183 13.83 6.86 20.09
CA PRO A 183 14.27 8.00 20.89
C PRO A 183 14.18 7.76 22.41
N ASN A 184 13.22 6.95 22.87
CA ASN A 184 12.94 6.66 24.27
C ASN A 184 13.73 5.46 24.84
N ILE A 185 14.43 4.69 23.99
CA ILE A 185 15.26 3.56 24.42
C ILE A 185 16.49 4.07 25.20
N THR A 186 16.66 3.60 26.43
CA THR A 186 17.73 4.02 27.33
C THR A 186 18.94 3.08 27.32
N ASP A 187 18.75 1.78 27.04
CA ASP A 187 19.84 0.82 27.02
C ASP A 187 20.65 0.92 25.71
N PRO A 188 21.99 1.11 25.77
CA PRO A 188 22.81 1.23 24.58
C PRO A 188 22.84 -0.04 23.72
N SER A 189 22.78 -1.22 24.32
CA SER A 189 22.77 -2.50 23.60
C SER A 189 21.45 -2.70 22.88
N CYS A 190 20.32 -2.39 23.53
CA CYS A 190 19.02 -2.36 22.86
C CYS A 190 19.00 -1.36 21.69
N ARG A 191 19.44 -0.12 21.93
CA ARG A 191 19.48 0.92 20.90
C ARG A 191 20.35 0.51 19.71
N HIS A 192 21.54 -0.06 19.98
CA HIS A 192 22.40 -0.57 18.92
C HIS A 192 21.72 -1.68 18.14
N TYR A 193 21.10 -2.65 18.81
CA TYR A 193 20.40 -3.75 18.17
C TYR A 193 19.28 -3.26 17.24
N ILE A 194 18.41 -2.38 17.72
CA ILE A 194 17.30 -1.82 16.92
C ILE A 194 17.82 -0.99 15.73
N ASN A 195 18.87 -0.18 15.92
CA ASN A 195 19.53 0.55 14.83
C ASN A 195 20.16 -0.38 13.79
N GLN A 196 20.73 -1.51 14.23
CA GLN A 196 21.27 -2.50 13.31
C GLN A 196 20.13 -3.08 12.46
N LEU A 197 19.02 -3.47 13.06
CA LEU A 197 17.84 -3.96 12.33
C LEU A 197 17.28 -2.90 11.36
N GLU A 198 17.28 -1.62 11.76
CA GLU A 198 16.88 -0.51 10.89
C GLU A 198 17.65 -0.51 9.57
N SER A 199 18.97 -0.69 9.64
CA SER A 199 19.86 -0.59 8.48
C SER A 199 19.66 -1.68 7.40
N PHE A 200 18.79 -2.67 7.60
CA PHE A 200 18.55 -3.71 6.60
C PHE A 200 17.12 -4.29 6.54
N LEU A 201 16.25 -4.03 7.52
CA LEU A 201 14.88 -4.55 7.53
C LEU A 201 13.81 -3.47 7.31
N PHE A 202 14.09 -2.21 7.69
CA PHE A 202 12.99 -1.32 8.10
C PHE A 202 12.52 -0.24 7.13
N THR A 203 13.09 -0.17 5.94
CA THR A 203 12.62 0.74 4.89
C THR A 203 11.19 0.40 4.45
N ASP A 204 10.91 -0.87 4.13
CA ASP A 204 9.70 -1.26 3.38
C ASP A 204 8.49 -1.66 4.23
N TRP A 205 8.58 -1.68 5.56
CA TRP A 205 7.54 -2.26 6.47
C TRP A 205 6.97 -1.28 7.51
N ARG A 206 7.45 -0.02 7.54
CA ARG A 206 7.00 1.04 8.47
C ARG A 206 5.51 1.43 8.40
N LEU A 207 4.73 0.76 7.56
CA LEU A 207 3.26 0.76 7.66
C LEU A 207 2.80 -0.46 8.44
N SER A 208 2.13 -0.15 9.56
CA SER A 208 1.37 -1.04 10.46
C SER A 208 1.50 -2.51 10.11
N GLU A 209 2.12 -3.30 10.98
CA GLU A 209 2.11 -4.77 10.91
C GLU A 209 0.77 -5.32 10.36
N HIS A 210 -0.36 -4.76 10.82
CA HIS A 210 -1.70 -4.95 10.28
C HIS A 210 -1.84 -5.00 8.74
N PHE A 211 -1.24 -4.07 7.99
CA PHE A 211 -1.24 -4.08 6.53
C PHE A 211 -0.39 -5.23 5.99
N ALA A 212 0.86 -5.34 6.46
CA ALA A 212 1.79 -6.36 6.00
C ALA A 212 1.21 -7.76 6.22
N THR A 213 0.72 -8.04 7.43
CA THR A 213 0.08 -9.31 7.82
C THR A 213 -1.18 -9.57 7.01
N ALA A 214 -2.09 -8.59 6.89
CA ALA A 214 -3.36 -8.78 6.18
C ALA A 214 -3.18 -8.96 4.66
N CYS A 215 -2.16 -8.34 4.07
CA CYS A 215 -1.93 -8.33 2.63
C CYS A 215 -0.84 -9.30 2.15
N PHE A 216 -0.07 -9.94 3.03
CA PHE A 216 1.10 -10.74 2.62
C PHE A 216 0.77 -11.83 1.59
N GLN A 217 -0.33 -12.55 1.80
CA GLN A 217 -0.76 -13.61 0.89
C GLN A 217 -1.14 -13.05 -0.48
N ASP A 218 -1.87 -11.93 -0.51
CA ASP A 218 -2.27 -11.26 -1.75
C ASP A 218 -1.06 -10.67 -2.48
N ILE A 219 -0.11 -10.08 -1.75
CA ILE A 219 1.16 -9.59 -2.29
C ILE A 219 1.95 -10.73 -2.93
N THR A 220 1.99 -11.90 -2.28
CA THR A 220 2.69 -13.08 -2.78
C THR A 220 2.01 -13.65 -4.02
N ASN A 221 0.69 -13.85 -3.98
CA ASN A 221 -0.09 -14.43 -5.07
C ASN A 221 -0.09 -13.52 -6.31
N LEU A 222 -0.16 -12.21 -6.10
CA LEU A 222 -0.22 -11.22 -7.16
C LEU A 222 1.16 -10.66 -7.55
N LYS A 223 2.25 -11.18 -6.97
CA LYS A 223 3.63 -10.73 -7.22
C LYS A 223 3.78 -9.22 -7.10
N CYS A 224 3.23 -8.64 -6.03
CA CYS A 224 3.18 -7.18 -5.83
C CYS A 224 4.24 -6.62 -4.87
N GLY A 225 5.17 -7.44 -4.38
CA GLY A 225 6.29 -6.95 -3.55
C GLY A 225 7.22 -6.07 -4.40
N ARG A 226 7.44 -4.83 -4.00
CA ARG A 226 8.21 -3.83 -4.75
C ARG A 226 9.14 -3.10 -3.80
N LEU A 227 10.25 -2.63 -4.35
CA LEU A 227 11.05 -1.58 -3.72
C LEU A 227 10.44 -0.24 -4.11
N ASP A 228 10.54 0.73 -3.22
CA ASP A 228 10.18 2.11 -3.53
C ASP A 228 11.41 2.90 -3.99
N ASP A 229 11.16 4.01 -4.68
CA ASP A 229 12.20 4.89 -5.18
C ASP A 229 12.55 5.91 -4.09
N ASP A 230 13.81 5.93 -3.67
CA ASP A 230 14.31 6.83 -2.62
C ASP A 230 14.61 8.25 -3.15
N ASN A 231 14.38 8.52 -4.45
CA ASN A 231 14.71 9.82 -5.07
C ASN A 231 13.76 10.98 -4.71
N GLU A 232 13.35 11.07 -3.45
CA GLU A 232 12.80 12.28 -2.86
C GLU A 232 12.86 12.21 -1.33
N THR A 233 13.01 13.36 -0.68
CA THR A 233 13.10 13.63 0.78
C THR A 233 11.85 13.18 1.56
N ILE A 234 11.49 11.91 1.47
CA ILE A 234 10.18 11.35 1.78
C ILE A 234 10.35 9.94 2.35
N PRO A 235 10.15 9.75 3.65
CA PRO A 235 10.29 8.45 4.28
C PRO A 235 8.96 7.67 4.24
N HIS A 236 8.54 7.12 3.09
CA HIS A 236 7.48 6.10 3.04
C HIS A 236 7.62 5.17 1.82
N ASN A 237 8.19 3.99 2.06
CA ASN A 237 8.67 3.05 1.03
C ASN A 237 7.66 1.91 0.70
N GLN A 238 6.35 2.21 0.59
CA GLN A 238 5.34 1.22 0.14
C GLN A 238 4.34 1.71 -0.92
N GLY A 239 4.56 2.87 -1.51
CA GLY A 239 3.71 3.41 -2.57
C GLY A 239 3.60 2.44 -3.75
N ALA A 240 4.68 1.73 -4.10
CA ALA A 240 4.69 0.79 -5.22
C ALA A 240 3.90 -0.49 -4.92
N VAL A 241 3.98 -1.04 -3.70
CA VAL A 241 3.23 -2.24 -3.28
C VAL A 241 1.74 -1.95 -3.28
N ILE A 242 1.32 -0.88 -2.60
CA ILE A 242 -0.09 -0.46 -2.54
C ILE A 242 -0.63 -0.15 -3.93
N SER A 243 0.16 0.54 -4.77
CA SER A 243 -0.21 0.83 -6.17
C SER A 243 -0.41 -0.44 -7.00
N CYS A 244 0.43 -1.47 -6.80
CA CYS A 244 0.27 -2.77 -7.46
C CYS A 244 -1.01 -3.49 -7.02
N LEU A 245 -1.28 -3.54 -5.71
CA LEU A 245 -2.47 -4.19 -5.15
C LEU A 245 -3.75 -3.46 -5.56
N SER A 246 -3.77 -2.13 -5.51
CA SER A 246 -4.92 -1.31 -5.87
C SER A 246 -5.38 -1.52 -7.32
N LYS A 247 -4.43 -1.72 -8.25
CA LYS A 247 -4.73 -2.06 -9.65
C LYS A 247 -5.35 -3.45 -9.81
N LYS A 248 -5.26 -4.30 -8.79
CA LYS A 248 -5.74 -5.69 -8.77
C LYS A 248 -6.77 -5.91 -7.65
N HIS A 249 -7.45 -4.84 -7.22
CA HIS A 249 -8.36 -4.86 -6.06
C HIS A 249 -9.43 -5.95 -6.12
N ASP A 250 -9.93 -6.29 -7.32
CA ASP A 250 -10.91 -7.36 -7.53
C ASP A 250 -10.41 -8.77 -7.15
N LYS A 251 -9.09 -8.94 -7.03
CA LYS A 251 -8.44 -10.21 -6.70
C LYS A 251 -7.94 -10.27 -5.26
N LEU A 252 -8.19 -9.22 -4.47
CA LEU A 252 -7.71 -9.14 -3.09
C LEU A 252 -8.68 -9.83 -2.14
N SER A 253 -8.12 -10.42 -1.09
CA SER A 253 -8.89 -10.86 0.06
C SER A 253 -9.61 -9.69 0.72
N THR A 254 -10.73 -9.96 1.38
CA THR A 254 -11.48 -8.93 2.12
C THR A 254 -10.63 -8.23 3.18
N ASN A 255 -9.70 -8.96 3.82
CA ASN A 255 -8.84 -8.40 4.86
C ASN A 255 -7.80 -7.43 4.28
N CYS A 256 -7.11 -7.82 3.21
CA CYS A 256 -6.17 -6.91 2.55
C CYS A 256 -6.88 -5.69 1.96
N LEU A 257 -8.02 -5.92 1.30
CA LEU A 257 -8.81 -4.84 0.72
C LEU A 257 -9.27 -3.82 1.78
N LYS A 258 -9.71 -4.29 2.95
CA LYS A 258 -10.03 -3.42 4.10
C LYS A 258 -8.84 -2.57 4.55
N GLN A 259 -7.63 -3.13 4.62
CA GLN A 259 -6.44 -2.35 5.00
C GLN A 259 -6.09 -1.30 3.93
N ILE A 260 -6.16 -1.66 2.65
CA ILE A 260 -5.97 -0.69 1.55
C ILE A 260 -7.00 0.44 1.64
N PHE A 261 -8.27 0.13 1.95
CA PHE A 261 -9.29 1.16 2.16
C PHE A 261 -9.01 2.04 3.37
N ARG A 262 -8.57 1.47 4.49
CA ARG A 262 -8.18 2.25 5.67
C ARG A 262 -7.04 3.22 5.34
N LEU A 263 -6.03 2.75 4.62
CA LEU A 263 -4.92 3.59 4.15
C LEU A 263 -5.43 4.72 3.24
N HIS A 264 -6.30 4.40 2.29
CA HIS A 264 -6.85 5.40 1.40
C HIS A 264 -7.80 6.39 2.08
N GLU A 265 -8.56 6.00 3.10
CA GLU A 265 -9.40 6.90 3.88
C GLU A 265 -8.52 7.95 4.58
N MET A 266 -7.45 7.51 5.25
CA MET A 266 -6.47 8.42 5.87
C MET A 266 -5.84 9.36 4.83
N GLN A 267 -5.40 8.82 3.69
CA GLN A 267 -4.85 9.59 2.57
C GLN A 267 -5.87 10.54 1.91
N SER A 268 -7.17 10.27 2.03
CA SER A 268 -8.24 11.10 1.43
C SER A 268 -8.57 12.29 2.30
N ASP A 269 -8.31 12.20 3.61
CA ASP A 269 -8.59 13.28 4.55
C ASP A 269 -7.57 14.42 4.40
N ASP A 270 -6.28 14.11 4.41
CA ASP A 270 -5.23 15.10 4.23
C ASP A 270 -4.28 14.71 3.09
N TYR A 271 -4.06 15.64 2.16
CA TYR A 271 -3.15 15.43 1.03
C TYR A 271 -1.70 15.20 1.49
N HIS A 272 -1.32 15.68 2.69
CA HIS A 272 -0.02 15.39 3.29
C HIS A 272 0.19 13.89 3.56
N LEU A 273 -0.90 13.14 3.76
CA LEU A 273 -0.88 11.71 4.04
C LEU A 273 -0.78 10.87 2.76
N ASP A 274 -1.20 11.40 1.60
CA ASP A 274 -0.91 10.82 0.28
C ASP A 274 0.41 11.39 -0.25
N ARG A 275 1.55 10.82 0.16
CA ARG A 275 2.80 11.52 -0.09
C ARG A 275 3.23 11.59 -1.56
N ALA A 276 2.83 10.61 -2.39
CA ALA A 276 3.02 10.70 -3.83
C ALA A 276 2.31 11.93 -4.41
N LEU A 277 1.07 12.18 -3.97
CA LEU A 277 0.33 13.39 -4.30
C LEU A 277 0.98 14.64 -3.69
N TYR A 278 1.32 14.63 -2.41
CA TYR A 278 1.97 15.75 -1.72
C TYR A 278 3.23 16.19 -2.44
N SER A 279 4.11 15.26 -2.79
CA SER A 279 5.37 15.58 -3.42
C SER A 279 5.19 16.16 -4.81
N ALA A 280 4.43 15.46 -5.65
CA ALA A 280 4.18 15.87 -7.02
C ALA A 280 3.45 17.21 -7.09
N CYS A 281 2.58 17.52 -6.11
CA CYS A 281 1.70 18.69 -6.11
C CYS A 281 2.07 19.79 -5.11
N ARG A 282 3.20 19.72 -4.37
CA ARG A 282 3.53 20.72 -3.34
C ARG A 282 3.56 22.14 -3.90
N GLU A 283 4.25 22.34 -5.02
CA GLU A 283 4.36 23.66 -5.66
C GLU A 283 3.03 24.08 -6.31
N ASP A 284 2.33 23.15 -6.93
CA ASP A 284 1.00 23.41 -7.51
C ASP A 284 -0.03 23.76 -6.42
N ARG A 285 0.08 23.15 -5.22
CA ARG A 285 -0.73 23.49 -4.05
C ARG A 285 -0.51 24.93 -3.63
N GLU A 286 0.73 25.42 -3.59
CA GLU A 286 0.99 26.84 -3.28
C GLU A 286 0.46 27.77 -4.38
N ARG A 287 0.59 27.36 -5.64
CA ARG A 287 0.15 28.16 -6.79
C ARG A 287 -1.37 28.31 -6.87
N PHE A 288 -2.12 27.22 -6.67
CA PHE A 288 -3.56 27.19 -6.90
C PHE A 288 -4.39 27.18 -5.61
N CYS A 289 -3.82 26.66 -4.51
CA CYS A 289 -4.57 26.27 -3.31
C CYS A 289 -3.94 26.80 -2.01
N SER A 290 -3.15 27.88 -2.06
CA SER A 290 -2.44 28.44 -0.89
C SER A 290 -3.36 28.75 0.29
N GLN A 291 -4.56 29.27 -0.01
CA GLN A 291 -5.59 29.62 0.98
C GLN A 291 -6.44 28.43 1.45
N VAL A 292 -6.23 27.23 0.91
CA VAL A 292 -7.00 26.05 1.26
C VAL A 292 -6.35 25.34 2.45
N THR A 293 -7.07 25.28 3.56
CA THR A 293 -6.65 24.52 4.75
C THR A 293 -6.73 23.02 4.49
N SER A 294 -5.70 22.28 4.88
CA SER A 294 -5.65 20.81 4.86
C SER A 294 -6.76 20.14 5.69
N GLY A 295 -6.97 18.85 5.44
CA GLY A 295 -8.05 18.06 6.04
C GLY A 295 -9.35 18.04 5.21
N ASN A 296 -10.20 17.04 5.47
CA ASN A 296 -11.47 16.79 4.79
C ASN A 296 -11.37 16.75 3.24
N GLY A 297 -10.21 16.38 2.70
CA GLY A 297 -9.96 16.29 1.26
C GLY A 297 -10.00 17.63 0.50
N ARG A 298 -10.01 18.78 1.19
CA ARG A 298 -10.16 20.10 0.55
C ARG A 298 -9.03 20.44 -0.42
N VAL A 299 -7.79 20.16 -0.02
CA VAL A 299 -6.62 20.44 -0.87
C VAL A 299 -6.65 19.56 -2.13
N TYR A 300 -6.95 18.27 -1.99
CA TYR A 300 -7.11 17.38 -3.15
C TYR A 300 -8.20 17.89 -4.10
N ARG A 301 -9.35 18.33 -3.58
CA ARG A 301 -10.43 18.90 -4.39
C ARG A 301 -9.97 20.13 -5.19
N CYS A 302 -9.26 21.06 -4.55
CA CYS A 302 -8.74 22.24 -5.22
C CYS A 302 -7.72 21.87 -6.33
N LEU A 303 -6.80 20.93 -6.07
CA LEU A 303 -5.87 20.41 -7.08
C LEU A 303 -6.62 19.71 -8.23
N TYR A 304 -7.68 18.98 -7.91
CA TYR A 304 -8.53 18.30 -8.89
C TYR A 304 -9.25 19.27 -9.81
N GLU A 305 -9.81 20.36 -9.28
CA GLU A 305 -10.49 21.40 -10.05
C GLU A 305 -9.52 22.11 -11.00
N ASN A 306 -8.26 22.27 -10.59
CA ASN A 306 -7.21 22.89 -11.40
C ASN A 306 -6.46 21.89 -12.31
N LYS A 307 -6.86 20.61 -12.36
CA LYS A 307 -6.11 19.55 -13.06
C LYS A 307 -5.98 19.74 -14.57
N LEU A 308 -6.77 20.61 -15.19
CA LEU A 308 -6.71 20.92 -16.62
C LEU A 308 -6.00 22.25 -16.91
N ASN A 309 -5.60 22.99 -15.88
CA ASN A 309 -4.86 24.25 -16.03
C ASN A 309 -3.49 23.98 -16.67
N SER A 310 -3.07 24.80 -17.64
CA SER A 310 -1.77 24.66 -18.32
C SER A 310 -0.58 24.86 -17.39
N MET A 311 -0.75 25.68 -16.35
CA MET A 311 0.28 25.98 -15.35
C MET A 311 0.48 24.85 -14.34
N MET A 312 -0.35 23.81 -14.32
CA MET A 312 -0.15 22.68 -13.42
C MET A 312 0.96 21.75 -13.93
N SER A 313 1.88 21.36 -13.05
CA SER A 313 2.96 20.45 -13.42
C SER A 313 2.43 19.11 -13.98
N THR A 314 3.21 18.49 -14.86
CA THR A 314 2.83 17.19 -15.44
C THR A 314 2.86 16.06 -14.40
N THR A 315 3.74 16.17 -13.39
CA THR A 315 3.86 15.27 -12.25
C THR A 315 2.64 15.35 -11.35
N CYS A 316 2.24 16.56 -10.90
CA CYS A 316 1.03 16.71 -10.09
C CYS A 316 -0.21 16.22 -10.83
N ARG A 317 -0.36 16.57 -12.11
CA ARG A 317 -1.50 16.15 -12.91
C ARG A 317 -1.62 14.63 -13.02
N LYS A 318 -0.50 13.92 -13.16
CA LYS A 318 -0.45 12.45 -13.17
C LYS A 318 -0.93 11.88 -11.84
N GLU A 319 -0.50 12.45 -10.72
CA GLU A 319 -0.86 11.97 -9.38
C GLU A 319 -2.30 12.30 -9.00
N VAL A 320 -2.79 13.50 -9.32
CA VAL A 320 -4.21 13.85 -9.19
C VAL A 320 -5.09 12.87 -9.98
N HIS A 321 -4.66 12.50 -11.19
CA HIS A 321 -5.34 11.52 -12.03
C HIS A 321 -5.23 10.08 -11.49
N ARG A 322 -4.07 9.68 -10.96
CA ARG A 322 -3.90 8.39 -10.27
C ARG A 322 -4.90 8.30 -9.11
N ARG A 323 -4.98 9.34 -8.29
CA ARG A 323 -5.92 9.40 -7.16
C ARG A 323 -7.36 9.39 -7.62
N GLN A 324 -7.69 10.10 -8.71
CA GLN A 324 -9.03 10.08 -9.32
C GLN A 324 -9.43 8.66 -9.72
N LYS A 325 -8.52 7.89 -10.31
CA LYS A 325 -8.78 6.49 -10.70
C LYS A 325 -9.05 5.60 -9.50
N VAL A 326 -8.27 5.75 -8.43
CA VAL A 326 -8.47 5.02 -7.18
C VAL A 326 -9.84 5.34 -6.61
N VAL A 327 -10.20 6.62 -6.47
CA VAL A 327 -11.52 7.07 -6.00
C VAL A 327 -12.66 6.56 -6.89
N ALA A 328 -12.52 6.64 -8.21
CA ALA A 328 -13.55 6.19 -9.14
C ALA A 328 -13.72 4.66 -9.19
N SER A 329 -12.65 3.91 -8.92
CA SER A 329 -12.69 2.45 -8.94
C SER A 329 -13.44 1.84 -7.76
N ASN A 330 -13.67 2.61 -6.68
CA ASN A 330 -14.48 2.13 -5.58
C ASN A 330 -15.19 3.26 -4.82
N ALA A 331 -16.52 3.34 -4.92
CA ALA A 331 -17.31 4.36 -4.24
C ALA A 331 -17.18 4.33 -2.70
N LEU A 332 -16.68 3.24 -2.10
CA LEU A 332 -16.41 3.14 -0.66
C LEU A 332 -15.16 3.92 -0.21
N LEU A 333 -14.21 4.21 -1.12
CA LEU A 333 -13.00 5.01 -0.87
C LEU A 333 -13.29 6.50 -0.63
N ASP A 334 -14.53 6.88 -0.88
CA ASP A 334 -15.00 8.25 -0.93
C ASP A 334 -15.58 8.68 0.42
N LEU A 335 -15.46 7.90 1.51
CA LEU A 335 -16.05 8.23 2.83
C LEU A 335 -15.78 9.67 3.33
N PRO A 336 -14.58 10.27 3.17
CA PRO A 336 -14.36 11.68 3.49
C PRO A 336 -14.99 12.66 2.46
N LEU A 337 -15.00 12.32 1.17
CA LEU A 337 -15.60 13.13 0.10
C LEU A 337 -17.15 13.05 0.09
N ILE A 338 -17.71 11.92 0.56
CA ILE A 338 -19.14 11.65 0.82
C ILE A 338 -19.57 12.25 2.15
N ARG A 339 -18.74 12.25 3.21
CA ARG A 339 -19.01 13.02 4.45
C ARG A 339 -19.10 14.52 4.18
N GLY A 340 -18.35 15.02 3.18
CA GLY A 340 -18.53 16.37 2.64
C GLY A 340 -19.89 16.62 1.94
N LYS A 341 -20.68 15.57 1.68
CA LYS A 341 -22.07 15.64 1.20
C LYS A 341 -23.09 15.43 2.33
N GLN A 342 -22.80 15.88 3.55
CA GLN A 342 -23.81 16.10 4.58
C GLN A 342 -24.56 17.44 4.45
N PHE A 343 -24.58 18.07 3.27
CA PHE A 343 -25.40 19.24 3.00
C PHE A 343 -26.27 19.05 1.76
N LYS A 344 -27.55 18.81 2.04
CA LYS A 344 -28.78 19.00 1.24
C LYS A 344 -28.79 18.44 -0.20
N PHE A 345 -29.61 17.39 -0.38
CA PHE A 345 -30.63 17.39 -1.43
C PHE A 345 -31.99 17.12 -0.78
#